data_AF-A0A357Y8I2-F1
#
_entry.id   AF-A0A357Y8I2-F1
#
_cell.length_a   1.000
_cell.length_b   1.000
_cell.length_c   1.000
_cell.angle_alpha   90.00
_cell.angle_beta   90.00
_cell.angle_gamma   90.00
#
_symmetry.space_group_name_H-M   'P 1'
#
loop_
_entity.id
_entity.type
_entity.pdbx_description
1 polymer ?
#
loop_
_entity_poly.entity_id
_entity_poly.type
_entity_poly.pdbx_seq_one_letter_code
_entity_poly.pdbx_strand_id
1 'polypeptide(L)'
;MNKNIVIASLIALALISGARAISKPDNGAPSNNAPSQEGITLPVAWNDIGIKLASVGVIDLQKLEALYAGRGGLSENERQFLESANNGNIKITSENSAFLLNLFWALGLGNKNDILERGPMVDPRYGGAENFASTAGWTLSQGDPMEHYSRHLFVILTPEEQQLVERVSKNIYRPCCDNPTFFPDCNHGMAMLGLLELLASEGVNEKEMYQVALQVNSYWFPEEYLTLRTYFERRGAARDEINPKEILGAKYSSASGYARVLAEIPPPEPQSGGSCGV
;
A
#
# COMPACT_ATOMS: atom_id res chain seq x y z
N MET A 1 -12.46 -51.78 54.98
CA MET A 1 -11.06 -51.97 54.55
C MET A 1 -11.01 -51.85 53.04
N ASN A 2 -10.41 -50.75 52.56
CA ASN A 2 -10.26 -50.41 51.15
C ASN A 2 -9.55 -51.50 50.35
N LYS A 3 -10.09 -51.84 49.18
CA LYS A 3 -9.28 -52.01 47.97
C LYS A 3 -10.05 -51.41 46.79
N ASN A 4 -9.54 -50.27 46.33
CA ASN A 4 -9.96 -49.53 45.16
C ASN A 4 -9.83 -50.42 43.92
N ILE A 5 -10.93 -50.58 43.17
CA ILE A 5 -10.89 -51.08 41.80
C ILE A 5 -11.04 -49.87 40.89
N VAL A 6 -9.91 -49.50 40.28
CA VAL A 6 -9.80 -48.48 39.24
C VAL A 6 -10.42 -49.07 37.97
N ILE A 7 -11.53 -48.49 37.52
CA ILE A 7 -12.10 -48.78 36.19
C ILE A 7 -11.27 -47.98 35.18
N ALA A 8 -10.41 -48.68 34.44
CA ALA A 8 -9.71 -48.12 33.30
C ALA A 8 -10.65 -48.10 32.08
N SER A 9 -11.32 -46.98 31.84
CA SER A 9 -12.00 -46.73 30.57
C SER A 9 -10.97 -46.34 29.52
N LEU A 10 -10.76 -47.20 28.52
CA LEU A 10 -10.05 -46.85 27.28
C LEU A 10 -10.82 -45.75 26.56
N ILE A 11 -10.29 -44.53 26.55
CA ILE A 11 -10.68 -43.49 25.60
C ILE A 11 -9.67 -43.59 24.45
N ALA A 12 -10.13 -44.14 23.32
CA ALA A 12 -9.41 -44.07 22.07
C ALA A 12 -9.44 -42.61 21.58
N LEU A 13 -8.31 -41.91 21.73
CA LEU A 13 -8.09 -40.58 21.20
C LEU A 13 -7.84 -40.70 19.69
N ALA A 14 -8.90 -40.58 18.89
CA ALA A 14 -8.76 -40.38 17.45
C ALA A 14 -8.26 -38.93 17.22
N LEU A 15 -6.95 -38.78 17.08
CA LEU A 15 -6.32 -37.57 16.54
C LEU A 15 -6.74 -37.44 15.07
N ILE A 16 -7.80 -36.69 14.80
CA ILE A 16 -8.07 -36.18 13.46
C ILE A 16 -7.14 -34.98 13.26
N SER A 17 -5.90 -35.28 12.87
CA SER A 17 -4.99 -34.32 12.27
C SER A 17 -5.50 -33.97 10.87
N GLY A 18 -6.55 -33.16 10.82
CA GLY A 18 -7.00 -32.49 9.61
C GLY A 18 -6.11 -31.27 9.35
N ALA A 19 -4.87 -31.51 8.97
CA ALA A 19 -4.05 -30.46 8.35
C ALA A 19 -4.75 -30.05 7.06
N ARG A 20 -5.53 -28.96 7.10
CA ARG A 20 -5.94 -28.24 5.90
C ARG A 20 -4.66 -27.78 5.24
N ALA A 21 -4.26 -28.46 4.17
CA ALA A 21 -3.30 -27.94 3.22
C ALA A 21 -3.89 -26.62 2.69
N ILE A 22 -3.43 -25.51 3.24
CA ILE A 22 -3.59 -24.20 2.60
C ILE A 22 -2.75 -24.31 1.34
N SER A 23 -3.42 -24.54 0.21
CA SER A 23 -2.78 -24.44 -1.10
C SER A 23 -2.26 -23.02 -1.22
N LYS A 24 -0.94 -22.87 -1.20
CA LYS A 24 -0.26 -21.64 -1.63
C LYS A 24 -0.85 -21.25 -2.99
N PRO A 25 -1.39 -20.04 -3.17
CA PRO A 25 -1.69 -19.57 -4.50
C PRO A 25 -0.38 -19.62 -5.31
N ASP A 26 -0.47 -20.22 -6.49
CA ASP A 26 0.61 -20.27 -7.46
C ASP A 26 0.85 -18.85 -7.96
N ASN A 27 1.70 -18.11 -7.24
CA ASN A 27 2.15 -16.79 -7.64
C ASN A 27 3.17 -16.97 -8.77
N GLY A 28 2.67 -17.37 -9.94
CA GLY A 28 3.40 -17.23 -11.20
C GLY A 28 3.79 -15.76 -11.32
N ALA A 29 5.07 -15.47 -11.18
CA ALA A 29 5.59 -14.11 -11.17
C ALA A 29 5.23 -13.39 -12.47
N PRO A 30 4.51 -12.25 -12.43
CA PRO A 30 4.60 -11.26 -13.47
C PRO A 30 5.61 -10.21 -12.99
N SER A 31 6.83 -10.29 -13.54
CA SER A 31 7.88 -9.26 -13.50
C SER A 31 7.45 -7.97 -14.24
N ASN A 32 6.15 -7.66 -14.30
CA ASN A 32 5.61 -6.51 -15.03
C ASN A 32 5.61 -5.24 -14.18
N ASN A 33 6.75 -4.54 -14.15
CA ASN A 33 6.86 -3.20 -13.54
C ASN A 33 6.19 -2.07 -14.36
N ALA A 34 5.25 -2.42 -15.24
CA ALA A 34 4.33 -1.47 -15.84
C ALA A 34 2.91 -2.01 -15.60
N PRO A 35 1.96 -1.16 -15.20
CA PRO A 35 0.62 -1.62 -14.84
C PRO A 35 -0.05 -2.28 -16.04
N SER A 36 -0.38 -3.57 -15.90
CA SER A 36 -1.27 -4.25 -16.85
C SER A 36 -2.71 -3.79 -16.61
N GLN A 37 -3.52 -3.75 -17.67
CA GLN A 37 -4.97 -3.50 -17.54
C GLN A 37 -5.66 -4.57 -16.68
N GLU A 38 -5.14 -5.80 -16.67
CA GLU A 38 -5.69 -6.88 -15.84
C GLU A 38 -5.50 -6.64 -14.34
N GLY A 39 -4.60 -5.75 -13.92
CA GLY A 39 -4.29 -5.50 -12.52
C GLY A 39 -3.43 -6.59 -11.87
N ILE A 40 -3.18 -6.42 -10.59
CA ILE A 40 -2.50 -7.40 -9.74
C ILE A 40 -3.27 -7.59 -8.43
N THR A 41 -3.22 -8.81 -7.89
CA THR A 41 -3.77 -9.13 -6.58
C THR A 41 -2.66 -9.00 -5.54
N LEU A 42 -2.89 -8.17 -4.53
CA LEU A 42 -1.98 -7.97 -3.42
C LEU A 42 -2.10 -9.15 -2.43
N PRO A 43 -1.03 -9.50 -1.69
CA PRO A 43 -1.05 -10.59 -0.72
C PRO A 43 -1.70 -10.16 0.61
N VAL A 44 -2.74 -9.33 0.55
CA VAL A 44 -3.47 -8.78 1.71
C VAL A 44 -4.96 -8.69 1.42
N ALA A 45 -5.76 -8.89 2.47
CA ALA A 45 -7.20 -8.75 2.45
C ALA A 45 -7.65 -7.46 3.15
N TRP A 46 -8.67 -6.79 2.60
CA TRP A 46 -9.16 -5.54 3.20
C TRP A 46 -10.10 -5.78 4.39
N ASN A 47 -10.85 -6.88 4.37
CA ASN A 47 -11.76 -7.29 5.45
C ASN A 47 -12.70 -6.14 5.86
N ASP A 48 -12.90 -5.91 7.16
CA ASP A 48 -13.83 -4.90 7.70
C ASP A 48 -13.21 -3.51 7.90
N ILE A 49 -12.00 -3.25 7.38
CA ILE A 49 -11.27 -1.99 7.60
C ILE A 49 -12.06 -0.78 7.10
N GLY A 50 -12.66 -0.86 5.91
CA GLY A 50 -13.46 0.24 5.37
C GLY A 50 -14.70 0.55 6.20
N ILE A 51 -15.38 -0.48 6.73
CA ILE A 51 -16.51 -0.32 7.66
C ILE A 51 -16.04 0.42 8.92
N LYS A 52 -14.90 0.00 9.49
CA LYS A 52 -14.31 0.64 10.67
C LYS A 52 -13.96 2.10 10.40
N LEU A 53 -13.26 2.40 9.31
CA LEU A 53 -12.87 3.76 8.90
C LEU A 53 -14.08 4.68 8.76
N ALA A 54 -15.16 4.18 8.15
CA ALA A 54 -16.41 4.93 8.01
C ALA A 54 -17.12 5.12 9.36
N SER A 55 -17.16 4.08 10.20
CA SER A 55 -17.88 4.11 11.48
C SER A 55 -17.34 5.14 12.48
N VAL A 56 -16.03 5.44 12.42
CA VAL A 56 -15.40 6.42 13.30
C VAL A 56 -15.12 7.76 12.60
N GLY A 57 -15.61 7.95 11.37
CA GLY A 57 -15.51 9.22 10.64
C GLY A 57 -14.17 9.52 9.98
N VAL A 58 -13.20 8.58 9.95
CA VAL A 58 -11.97 8.78 9.16
C VAL A 58 -12.31 8.94 7.68
N ILE A 59 -13.32 8.18 7.22
CA ILE A 59 -13.97 8.34 5.93
C ILE A 59 -15.42 8.78 6.15
N ASP A 60 -15.77 9.92 5.58
CA ASP A 60 -17.13 10.34 5.32
C ASP A 60 -17.57 9.75 3.96
N LEU A 61 -18.47 8.77 4.02
CA LEU A 61 -18.95 8.06 2.83
C LEU A 61 -19.61 9.00 1.80
N GLN A 62 -20.29 10.05 2.25
CA GLN A 62 -20.94 10.99 1.34
C GLN A 62 -19.92 11.86 0.61
N LYS A 63 -18.89 12.32 1.32
CA LYS A 63 -17.78 13.06 0.70
C LYS A 63 -16.99 12.19 -0.28
N LEU A 64 -16.76 10.92 0.08
CA LEU A 64 -16.05 9.98 -0.79
C LEU A 64 -16.86 9.66 -2.06
N GLU A 65 -18.16 9.42 -1.95
CA GLU A 65 -19.03 9.23 -3.13
C GLU A 65 -19.05 10.49 -4.02
N ALA A 66 -19.16 11.67 -3.41
CA ALA A 66 -19.15 12.95 -4.13
C ALA A 66 -17.83 13.17 -4.90
N LEU A 67 -16.70 12.75 -4.34
CA LEU A 67 -15.40 12.82 -5.00
C LEU A 67 -15.38 12.05 -6.33
N TYR A 68 -16.06 10.91 -6.41
CA TYR A 68 -16.07 10.05 -7.59
C TYR A 68 -17.29 10.23 -8.50
N ALA A 69 -18.26 11.06 -8.11
CA ALA A 69 -19.46 11.32 -8.90
C ALA A 69 -19.15 11.76 -10.35
N GLY A 70 -18.08 12.55 -10.54
CA GLY A 70 -17.67 13.04 -11.86
C GLY A 70 -17.25 11.97 -12.87
N ARG A 71 -16.89 10.77 -12.41
CA ARG A 71 -16.55 9.61 -13.27
C ARG A 71 -17.63 8.52 -13.29
N GLY A 72 -18.84 8.83 -12.82
CA GLY A 72 -19.95 7.87 -12.72
C GLY A 72 -20.16 7.26 -11.33
N GLY A 73 -19.50 7.79 -10.30
CA GLY A 73 -19.63 7.34 -8.91
C GLY A 73 -18.70 6.16 -8.55
N LEU A 74 -18.93 5.59 -7.36
CA LEU A 74 -18.26 4.36 -6.95
C LEU A 74 -18.85 3.14 -7.67
N SER A 75 -17.98 2.29 -8.23
CA SER A 75 -18.37 0.98 -8.74
C SER A 75 -18.81 0.04 -7.61
N GLU A 76 -19.52 -1.03 -7.96
CA GLU A 76 -19.98 -2.03 -6.99
C GLU A 76 -18.81 -2.63 -6.18
N ASN A 77 -17.71 -2.95 -6.85
CA ASN A 77 -16.51 -3.47 -6.19
C ASN A 77 -15.88 -2.44 -5.23
N GLU A 78 -15.91 -1.15 -5.57
CA GLU A 78 -15.41 -0.09 -4.69
C GLU A 78 -16.31 0.11 -3.46
N ARG A 79 -17.64 0.02 -3.63
CA ARG A 79 -18.58 0.02 -2.49
C ARG A 79 -18.34 -1.14 -1.54
N GLN A 80 -18.02 -2.32 -2.05
CA GLN A 80 -17.71 -3.48 -1.21
C GLN A 80 -16.51 -3.27 -0.28
N PHE A 81 -15.52 -2.47 -0.66
CA PHE A 81 -14.43 -2.11 0.24
C PHE A 81 -14.89 -1.24 1.42
N LEU A 82 -16.03 -0.55 1.32
CA LEU A 82 -16.55 0.34 2.37
C LEU A 82 -17.64 -0.32 3.21
N GLU A 83 -18.37 -1.27 2.64
CA GLU A 83 -19.63 -1.79 3.20
C GLU A 83 -19.59 -3.27 3.58
N SER A 84 -18.60 -4.03 3.09
CA SER A 84 -18.50 -5.48 3.30
C SER A 84 -17.18 -5.87 3.97
N ALA A 85 -17.26 -6.85 4.89
CA ALA A 85 -16.09 -7.51 5.45
C ALA A 85 -15.58 -8.68 4.58
N ASN A 86 -16.35 -9.10 3.58
CA ASN A 86 -16.02 -10.21 2.69
C ASN A 86 -15.72 -9.68 1.29
N ASN A 87 -14.52 -9.11 1.13
CA ASN A 87 -14.04 -8.50 -0.11
C ASN A 87 -12.79 -9.19 -0.68
N GLY A 88 -12.30 -10.25 -0.01
CA GLY A 88 -11.14 -11.02 -0.44
C GLY A 88 -9.85 -10.20 -0.48
N ASN A 89 -8.88 -10.67 -1.28
CA ASN A 89 -7.62 -9.97 -1.47
C ASN A 89 -7.81 -8.73 -2.34
N ILE A 90 -7.07 -7.67 -2.00
CA ILE A 90 -7.13 -6.40 -2.73
C ILE A 90 -6.56 -6.60 -4.14
N LYS A 91 -7.31 -6.20 -5.15
CA LYS A 91 -6.84 -6.16 -6.54
C LYS A 91 -6.70 -4.71 -6.99
N ILE A 92 -5.48 -4.28 -7.30
CA ILE A 92 -5.21 -2.96 -7.88
C ILE A 92 -5.17 -3.06 -9.41
N THR A 93 -5.87 -2.15 -10.06
CA THR A 93 -5.92 -1.96 -11.50
C THR A 93 -5.67 -0.49 -11.82
N SER A 94 -5.47 -0.15 -13.11
CA SER A 94 -5.34 1.25 -13.52
C SER A 94 -6.60 2.05 -13.18
N GLU A 95 -7.77 1.43 -13.28
CA GLU A 95 -9.08 2.06 -13.07
C GLU A 95 -9.39 2.37 -11.60
N ASN A 96 -8.92 1.55 -10.65
CA ASN A 96 -9.21 1.71 -9.22
C ASN A 96 -8.01 2.20 -8.39
N SER A 97 -6.84 2.38 -9.00
CA SER A 97 -5.60 2.78 -8.32
C SER A 97 -5.75 4.04 -7.46
N ALA A 98 -6.45 5.06 -7.97
CA ALA A 98 -6.74 6.30 -7.25
C ALA A 98 -7.73 6.12 -6.10
N PHE A 99 -8.67 5.18 -6.22
CA PHE A 99 -9.58 4.80 -5.12
C PHE A 99 -8.84 4.09 -4.00
N LEU A 100 -8.02 3.10 -4.35
CA LEU A 100 -7.20 2.38 -3.37
C LEU A 100 -6.19 3.30 -2.69
N LEU A 101 -5.62 4.29 -3.40
CA LEU A 101 -4.78 5.32 -2.78
C LEU A 101 -5.53 6.03 -1.64
N ASN A 102 -6.77 6.45 -1.86
CA ASN A 102 -7.54 7.14 -0.82
C ASN A 102 -7.92 6.23 0.35
N LEU A 103 -8.22 4.95 0.10
CA LEU A 103 -8.46 3.99 1.19
C LEU A 103 -7.22 3.75 2.04
N PHE A 104 -6.07 3.54 1.40
CA PHE A 104 -4.82 3.34 2.14
C PHE A 104 -4.36 4.64 2.81
N TRP A 105 -4.62 5.80 2.23
CA TRP A 105 -4.37 7.09 2.88
C TRP A 105 -5.20 7.23 4.15
N ALA A 106 -6.51 6.95 4.08
CA ALA A 106 -7.39 6.93 5.25
C ALA A 106 -6.87 5.98 6.34
N LEU A 107 -6.47 4.76 5.95
CA LEU A 107 -5.90 3.78 6.87
C LEU A 107 -4.61 4.29 7.51
N GLY A 108 -3.65 4.75 6.71
CA GLY A 108 -2.37 5.23 7.23
C GLY A 108 -2.51 6.47 8.12
N LEU A 109 -3.44 7.38 7.81
CA LEU A 109 -3.72 8.54 8.64
C LEU A 109 -4.41 8.15 9.96
N GLY A 110 -5.41 7.28 9.89
CA GLY A 110 -6.27 6.96 11.02
C GLY A 110 -5.70 5.91 11.97
N ASN A 111 -4.91 4.97 11.46
CA ASN A 111 -4.34 3.89 12.26
C ASN A 111 -3.25 4.43 13.19
N LYS A 112 -3.30 4.02 14.46
CA LYS A 112 -2.30 4.40 15.45
C LYS A 112 -0.96 3.78 15.09
N ASN A 113 0.05 4.62 14.83
CA ASN A 113 1.38 4.17 14.46
C ASN A 113 2.47 5.06 15.05
N ASP A 114 3.54 4.43 15.55
CA ASP A 114 4.70 5.10 16.12
C ASP A 114 5.44 6.01 15.13
N ILE A 115 5.39 5.71 13.83
CA ILE A 115 5.97 6.56 12.77
C ILE A 115 5.30 7.94 12.76
N LEU A 116 3.99 8.00 13.04
CA LEU A 116 3.25 9.26 13.09
C LEU A 116 3.43 9.99 14.42
N GLU A 117 3.60 9.27 15.52
CA GLU A 117 3.73 9.88 16.86
C GLU A 117 5.15 10.30 17.22
N ARG A 118 6.15 9.68 16.58
CA ARG A 118 7.57 9.81 16.94
C ARG A 118 8.48 10.03 15.74
N GLY A 119 7.95 9.94 14.52
CA GLY A 119 8.70 10.13 13.29
C GLY A 119 8.78 11.60 12.83
N PRO A 120 9.21 11.84 11.58
CA PRO A 120 9.58 13.17 11.10
C PRO A 120 8.43 14.18 11.05
N MET A 121 7.17 13.73 10.94
CA MET A 121 6.01 14.64 10.88
C MET A 121 5.79 15.44 12.16
N VAL A 122 6.24 14.93 13.32
CA VAL A 122 6.12 15.63 14.60
C VAL A 122 7.39 16.39 14.98
N ASP A 123 8.39 16.44 14.10
CA ASP A 123 9.58 17.23 14.34
C ASP A 123 9.22 18.72 14.41
N PRO A 124 9.53 19.43 15.51
CA PRO A 124 9.18 20.84 15.71
C PRO A 124 9.66 21.77 14.59
N ARG A 125 10.69 21.37 13.83
CA ARG A 125 11.20 22.17 12.71
C ARG A 125 10.19 22.35 11.57
N TYR A 126 9.18 21.50 11.49
CA TYR A 126 8.13 21.56 10.47
C TYR A 126 6.84 22.23 10.97
N GLY A 127 6.79 22.63 12.25
CA GLY A 127 5.65 23.37 12.80
C GLY A 127 4.39 22.53 13.05
N GLY A 128 4.52 21.20 13.13
CA GLY A 128 3.43 20.28 13.48
C GLY A 128 2.97 19.40 12.33
N ALA A 129 2.30 18.29 12.68
CA ALA A 129 1.85 17.29 11.72
C ALA A 129 0.64 17.76 10.90
N GLU A 130 -0.08 18.79 11.36
CA GLU A 130 -1.35 19.26 10.81
C GLU A 130 -1.24 20.00 9.48
N ASN A 131 -0.05 20.48 9.11
CA ASN A 131 0.15 21.33 7.92
C ASN A 131 0.65 20.55 6.69
N PHE A 132 0.89 19.25 6.82
CA PHE A 132 1.36 18.41 5.72
C PHE A 132 0.24 18.09 4.73
N ALA A 133 0.61 17.80 3.48
CA ALA A 133 -0.37 17.43 2.46
C ALA A 133 -1.13 16.15 2.81
N SER A 134 -0.52 15.23 3.58
CA SER A 134 -1.19 14.03 4.09
C SER A 134 -2.23 14.26 5.18
N THR A 135 -2.23 15.40 5.86
CA THR A 135 -3.16 15.73 6.95
C THR A 135 -4.09 16.87 6.52
N ALA A 136 -3.57 18.05 6.24
CA ALA A 136 -4.34 19.19 5.73
C ALA A 136 -5.05 18.90 4.40
N GLY A 137 -4.47 18.02 3.56
CA GLY A 137 -5.09 17.63 2.30
C GLY A 137 -6.19 16.57 2.43
N TRP A 138 -6.33 15.93 3.59
CA TRP A 138 -7.36 14.91 3.82
C TRP A 138 -8.69 15.58 4.14
N THR A 139 -9.52 15.85 3.14
CA THR A 139 -10.81 16.54 3.35
C THR A 139 -12.01 15.59 3.49
N LEU A 140 -11.73 14.29 3.46
CA LEU A 140 -12.73 13.22 3.40
C LEU A 140 -13.12 12.67 4.77
N SER A 141 -12.63 13.22 5.89
CA SER A 141 -13.09 12.87 7.23
C SER A 141 -14.37 13.60 7.63
N GLN A 142 -15.08 13.06 8.61
CA GLN A 142 -16.03 13.82 9.42
C GLN A 142 -15.23 14.63 10.44
N GLY A 143 -15.42 15.95 10.48
CA GLY A 143 -14.60 16.80 11.37
C GLY A 143 -13.16 17.00 10.88
N ASP A 144 -12.30 17.43 11.80
CA ASP A 144 -10.90 17.74 11.52
C ASP A 144 -10.07 16.45 11.36
N PRO A 145 -9.27 16.28 10.30
CA PRO A 145 -8.40 15.10 10.12
C PRO A 145 -7.49 14.80 11.31
N MET A 146 -7.06 15.83 12.03
CA MET A 146 -6.21 15.69 13.22
C MET A 146 -6.94 15.04 14.40
N GLU A 147 -8.27 15.02 14.41
CA GLU A 147 -9.03 14.23 15.39
C GLU A 147 -8.87 12.73 15.18
N HIS A 148 -8.44 12.31 13.98
CA HIS A 148 -8.23 10.91 13.60
C HIS A 148 -6.76 10.51 13.48
N TYR A 149 -5.84 11.48 13.36
CA TYR A 149 -4.41 11.25 13.16
C TYR A 149 -3.82 10.30 14.22
N SER A 150 -3.30 9.16 13.78
CA SER A 150 -2.69 8.12 14.63
C SER A 150 -3.52 7.74 15.87
N ARG A 151 -4.84 7.63 15.71
CA ARG A 151 -5.75 7.49 16.86
C ARG A 151 -6.33 6.08 17.04
N HIS A 152 -6.68 5.43 15.93
CA HIS A 152 -7.56 4.26 15.95
C HIS A 152 -6.76 2.97 15.82
N LEU A 153 -7.23 1.88 16.43
CA LEU A 153 -6.56 0.57 16.37
C LEU A 153 -7.23 -0.30 15.29
N PHE A 154 -7.07 0.08 14.01
CA PHE A 154 -7.61 -0.71 12.90
C PHE A 154 -6.75 -1.95 12.62
N VAL A 155 -5.44 -1.74 12.61
CA VAL A 155 -4.40 -2.75 12.43
C VAL A 155 -3.44 -2.63 13.61
N ILE A 156 -3.31 -3.71 14.39
CA ILE A 156 -2.44 -3.77 15.56
C ILE A 156 -1.20 -4.57 15.18
N LEU A 157 -0.04 -3.90 15.17
CA LEU A 157 1.24 -4.53 14.88
C LEU A 157 1.92 -5.01 16.17
N THR A 158 2.53 -6.19 16.09
CA THR A 158 3.53 -6.63 17.06
C THR A 158 4.79 -5.75 17.00
N PRO A 159 5.65 -5.76 18.04
CA PRO A 159 6.91 -5.02 17.99
C PRO A 159 7.78 -5.38 16.79
N GLU A 160 7.82 -6.65 16.39
CA GLU A 160 8.59 -7.13 15.25
C GLU A 160 8.02 -6.63 13.91
N GLU A 161 6.69 -6.63 13.77
CA GLU A 161 5.99 -6.09 12.59
C GLU A 161 6.17 -4.57 12.48
N GLN A 162 6.05 -3.84 13.59
CA GLN A 162 6.31 -2.39 13.61
C GLN A 162 7.75 -2.07 13.19
N GLN A 163 8.74 -2.81 13.71
CA GLN A 163 10.14 -2.65 13.29
C GLN A 163 10.35 -2.96 11.80
N LEU A 164 9.61 -3.94 11.27
CA LEU A 164 9.62 -4.23 9.83
C LEU A 164 9.07 -3.06 9.02
N VAL A 165 7.91 -2.51 9.39
CA VAL A 165 7.30 -1.33 8.73
C VAL A 165 8.25 -0.13 8.77
N GLU A 166 8.87 0.17 9.92
CA GLU A 166 9.83 1.27 10.05
C GLU A 166 11.05 1.10 9.16
N ARG A 167 11.63 -0.10 9.09
CA ARG A 167 12.80 -0.38 8.26
C ARG A 167 12.46 -0.29 6.77
N VAL A 168 11.33 -0.84 6.36
CA VAL A 168 10.90 -0.86 4.96
C VAL A 168 10.55 0.55 4.48
N SER A 169 9.75 1.29 5.25
CA SER A 169 9.29 2.63 4.93
C SER A 169 10.42 3.65 4.77
N LYS A 170 11.57 3.47 5.45
CA LYS A 170 12.76 4.34 5.30
C LYS A 170 13.42 4.26 3.92
N ASN A 171 13.17 3.20 3.15
CA ASN A 171 13.78 3.00 1.85
C ASN A 171 12.79 3.20 0.69
N ILE A 172 11.49 3.34 0.96
CA ILE A 172 10.49 3.50 -0.11
C ILE A 172 10.32 4.98 -0.41
N TYR A 173 10.67 5.38 -1.63
CA TYR A 173 10.46 6.71 -2.18
C TYR A 173 9.43 6.66 -3.30
N ARG A 174 8.88 7.83 -3.64
CA ARG A 174 8.00 8.03 -4.79
C ARG A 174 8.44 9.27 -5.59
N PRO A 175 8.31 9.28 -6.93
CA PRO A 175 8.98 10.26 -7.78
C PRO A 175 8.41 11.68 -7.70
N CYS A 176 7.53 11.97 -6.73
CA CYS A 176 6.93 13.28 -6.50
C CYS A 176 7.60 14.09 -5.36
N CYS A 177 8.38 13.48 -4.46
CA CYS A 177 9.14 14.20 -3.43
C CYS A 177 10.44 13.47 -3.00
N ASP A 178 11.28 14.14 -2.21
CA ASP A 178 12.54 13.57 -1.69
C ASP A 178 12.40 12.95 -0.29
N ASN A 179 11.17 12.80 0.20
CA ASN A 179 10.90 12.19 1.50
C ASN A 179 10.55 10.70 1.34
N PRO A 180 11.08 9.79 2.18
CA PRO A 180 10.68 8.39 2.17
C PRO A 180 9.26 8.20 2.74
N THR A 181 8.67 7.02 2.62
CA THR A 181 7.40 6.66 3.28
C THR A 181 7.47 6.82 4.80
N PHE A 182 8.65 6.65 5.41
CA PHE A 182 8.87 6.92 6.83
C PHE A 182 8.63 8.39 7.22
N PHE A 183 8.61 9.31 6.23
CA PHE A 183 8.09 10.66 6.38
C PHE A 183 6.83 10.80 5.50
N PRO A 184 5.66 10.36 6.00
CA PRO A 184 4.44 10.29 5.20
C PRO A 184 3.74 11.66 5.09
N ASP A 185 4.44 12.66 4.57
CA ASP A 185 4.05 14.06 4.45
C ASP A 185 3.08 14.37 3.29
N CYS A 186 2.85 13.41 2.39
CA CYS A 186 1.89 13.52 1.31
C CYS A 186 0.96 12.30 1.26
N ASN A 187 -0.14 12.43 0.51
CA ASN A 187 -1.11 11.36 0.30
C ASN A 187 -0.49 10.02 -0.11
N HIS A 188 0.46 10.01 -1.05
CA HIS A 188 1.14 8.78 -1.49
C HIS A 188 2.02 8.17 -0.39
N GLY A 189 2.68 9.00 0.42
CA GLY A 189 3.49 8.54 1.54
C GLY A 189 2.63 7.90 2.63
N MET A 190 1.54 8.58 2.99
CA MET A 190 0.57 8.09 3.98
C MET A 190 -0.17 6.84 3.49
N ALA A 191 -0.55 6.79 2.22
CA ALA A 191 -1.15 5.60 1.62
C ALA A 191 -0.18 4.41 1.61
N MET A 192 1.08 4.63 1.24
CA MET A 192 2.06 3.57 1.31
C MET A 192 2.26 3.08 2.76
N LEU A 193 2.28 3.99 3.75
CA LEU A 193 2.34 3.59 5.16
C LEU A 193 1.18 2.65 5.54
N GLY A 194 -0.07 3.04 5.23
CA GLY A 194 -1.24 2.22 5.51
C GLY A 194 -1.20 0.84 4.85
N LEU A 195 -0.68 0.75 3.62
CA LEU A 195 -0.45 -0.53 2.95
C LEU A 195 0.63 -1.37 3.65
N LEU A 196 1.75 -0.77 4.07
CA LEU A 196 2.82 -1.50 4.78
C LEU A 196 2.36 -2.03 6.13
N GLU A 197 1.53 -1.28 6.85
CA GLU A 197 0.90 -1.74 8.11
C GLU A 197 0.05 -2.98 7.86
N LEU A 198 -0.81 -2.95 6.83
CA LEU A 198 -1.65 -4.09 6.48
C LEU A 198 -0.80 -5.31 6.08
N LEU A 199 0.19 -5.13 5.21
CA LEU A 199 1.13 -6.19 4.79
C LEU A 199 1.84 -6.83 5.98
N ALA A 200 2.36 -6.02 6.90
CA ALA A 200 3.07 -6.52 8.07
C ALA A 200 2.12 -7.33 8.98
N SER A 201 0.88 -6.86 9.19
CA SER A 201 -0.11 -7.54 10.02
C SER A 201 -0.55 -8.91 9.47
N GLU A 202 -0.36 -9.14 8.17
CA GLU A 202 -0.62 -10.44 7.51
C GLU A 202 0.65 -11.29 7.37
N GLY A 203 1.76 -10.89 8.00
CA GLY A 203 3.01 -11.67 8.02
C GLY A 203 3.80 -11.62 6.71
N VAL A 204 3.54 -10.63 5.84
CA VAL A 204 4.31 -10.44 4.60
C VAL A 204 5.74 -10.01 4.95
N ASN A 205 6.72 -10.71 4.39
CA ASN A 205 8.15 -10.49 4.70
C ASN A 205 8.73 -9.28 3.96
N GLU A 206 9.89 -8.78 4.43
CA GLU A 206 10.57 -7.58 3.88
C GLU A 206 10.74 -7.61 2.35
N LYS A 207 11.17 -8.75 1.80
CA LYS A 207 11.41 -8.88 0.35
C LYS A 207 10.11 -8.69 -0.44
N GLU A 208 9.04 -9.32 0.02
CA GLU A 208 7.73 -9.25 -0.63
C GLU A 208 7.07 -7.88 -0.44
N MET A 209 7.27 -7.21 0.71
CA MET A 209 6.83 -5.83 0.90
C MET A 209 7.44 -4.87 -0.13
N TYR A 210 8.73 -5.00 -0.44
CA TYR A 210 9.34 -4.19 -1.50
C TYR A 210 8.81 -4.53 -2.90
N GLN A 211 8.50 -5.80 -3.18
CA GLN A 211 7.87 -6.19 -4.44
C GLN A 211 6.48 -5.58 -4.59
N VAL A 212 5.65 -5.68 -3.55
CA VAL A 212 4.31 -5.10 -3.52
C VAL A 212 4.37 -3.57 -3.63
N ALA A 213 5.26 -2.92 -2.87
CA ALA A 213 5.42 -1.46 -2.92
C ALA A 213 5.85 -0.97 -4.31
N LEU A 214 6.76 -1.67 -4.98
CA LEU A 214 7.19 -1.36 -6.35
C LEU A 214 6.01 -1.45 -7.31
N GLN A 215 5.25 -2.54 -7.20
CA GLN A 215 4.08 -2.74 -8.04
C GLN A 215 3.02 -1.67 -7.81
N VAL A 216 2.65 -1.38 -6.57
CA VAL A 216 1.64 -0.37 -6.23
C VAL A 216 2.09 1.04 -6.66
N ASN A 217 3.35 1.40 -6.44
CA ASN A 217 3.88 2.66 -6.96
C ASN A 217 3.83 2.73 -8.48
N SER A 218 4.02 1.62 -9.20
CA SER A 218 3.89 1.62 -10.67
C SER A 218 2.46 1.86 -11.16
N TYR A 219 1.43 1.58 -10.34
CA TYR A 219 0.05 1.97 -10.62
C TYR A 219 -0.23 3.44 -10.26
N TRP A 220 0.43 3.98 -9.24
CA TRP A 220 0.28 5.39 -8.85
C TRP A 220 1.10 6.36 -9.70
N PHE A 221 2.20 5.90 -10.29
CA PHE A 221 3.15 6.69 -11.07
C PHE A 221 3.52 5.94 -12.37
N PRO A 222 2.54 5.67 -13.26
CA PRO A 222 2.75 4.78 -14.39
C PRO A 222 3.82 5.27 -15.38
N GLU A 223 3.87 6.57 -15.65
CA GLU A 223 4.81 7.17 -16.59
C GLU A 223 6.24 7.17 -16.04
N GLU A 224 6.40 7.45 -14.75
CA GLU A 224 7.69 7.48 -14.08
C GLU A 224 8.30 6.09 -13.99
N TYR A 225 7.51 5.08 -13.63
CA TYR A 225 8.01 3.70 -13.55
C TYR A 225 8.26 3.09 -14.94
N LEU A 226 7.55 3.52 -15.98
CA LEU A 226 7.87 3.22 -17.37
C LEU A 226 9.24 3.81 -17.77
N THR A 227 9.51 5.04 -17.36
CA THR A 227 10.79 5.72 -17.59
C THR A 227 11.93 5.04 -16.84
N LEU A 228 11.74 4.70 -15.57
CA LEU A 228 12.70 3.93 -14.77
C LEU A 228 13.01 2.57 -15.43
N ARG A 229 11.99 1.86 -15.90
CA ARG A 229 12.17 0.61 -16.65
C ARG A 229 13.07 0.82 -17.87
N THR A 230 12.75 1.81 -18.70
CA THR A 230 13.55 2.17 -19.89
C THR A 230 15.01 2.48 -19.54
N TYR A 231 15.23 3.13 -18.39
CA TYR A 231 16.57 3.49 -17.90
C TYR A 231 17.43 2.25 -17.56
N PHE A 232 16.84 1.26 -16.91
CA PHE A 232 17.53 0.01 -16.56
C PHE A 232 17.74 -0.90 -17.78
N GLU A 233 16.76 -1.00 -18.68
CA GLU A 233 16.87 -1.78 -19.92
C GLU A 233 18.04 -1.29 -20.79
N ARG A 234 18.20 0.03 -20.94
CA ARG A 234 19.33 0.65 -21.67
C ARG A 234 20.70 0.36 -21.05
N ARG A 235 20.74 -0.05 -19.78
CA ARG A 235 21.97 -0.40 -19.04
C ARG A 235 22.25 -1.89 -19.03
N GLY A 236 21.49 -2.67 -19.80
CA GLY A 236 21.67 -4.11 -19.92
C GLY A 236 21.24 -4.88 -18.67
N ALA A 237 20.51 -4.26 -17.74
CA ALA A 237 19.93 -4.99 -16.62
C ALA A 237 18.81 -5.88 -17.16
N ALA A 238 18.91 -7.20 -16.92
CA ALA A 238 17.77 -8.07 -17.20
C ALA A 238 16.64 -7.73 -16.23
N ARG A 239 15.41 -7.81 -16.73
CA ARG A 239 14.20 -7.40 -16.00
C ARG A 239 14.07 -8.04 -14.62
N ASP A 240 14.52 -9.28 -14.51
CA ASP A 240 14.39 -10.14 -13.33
C ASP A 240 15.51 -9.90 -12.31
N GLU A 241 16.54 -9.13 -12.70
CA GLU A 241 17.71 -8.81 -11.89
C GLU A 241 17.55 -7.50 -11.13
N ILE A 242 16.55 -6.68 -11.47
CA ILE A 242 16.40 -5.36 -10.85
C ILE A 242 15.75 -5.52 -9.47
N ASN A 243 16.54 -5.24 -8.43
CA ASN A 243 16.12 -5.35 -7.05
C ASN A 243 15.04 -4.29 -6.71
N PRO A 244 13.82 -4.68 -6.29
CA PRO A 244 12.76 -3.71 -5.94
C PRO A 244 13.17 -2.71 -4.86
N LYS A 245 13.97 -3.14 -3.89
CA LYS A 245 14.52 -2.27 -2.83
C LYS A 245 15.44 -1.19 -3.42
N GLU A 246 16.18 -1.52 -4.47
CA GLU A 246 17.05 -0.54 -5.13
C GLU A 246 16.23 0.48 -5.92
N ILE A 247 15.28 0.03 -6.76
CA ILE A 247 14.42 0.92 -7.56
C ILE A 247 13.69 1.90 -6.64
N LEU A 248 13.04 1.39 -5.59
CA LEU A 248 12.28 2.21 -4.65
C LEU A 248 13.14 3.19 -3.85
N GLY A 249 14.45 3.02 -3.84
CA GLY A 249 15.37 3.84 -3.07
C GLY A 249 15.51 5.28 -3.60
N ALA A 250 16.09 6.15 -2.77
CA ALA A 250 16.24 7.57 -3.07
C ALA A 250 16.97 7.87 -4.38
N LYS A 251 17.86 6.97 -4.82
CA LYS A 251 18.65 7.16 -6.03
C LYS A 251 17.79 7.22 -7.29
N TYR A 252 16.67 6.50 -7.32
CA TYR A 252 15.84 6.30 -8.51
C TYR A 252 14.42 6.82 -8.32
N SER A 253 13.78 6.50 -7.18
CA SER A 253 12.37 6.82 -6.97
C SER A 253 12.13 8.06 -6.11
N SER A 254 13.13 8.82 -5.66
CA SER A 254 12.87 10.16 -5.11
C SER A 254 12.65 11.18 -6.22
N ALA A 255 12.08 12.35 -5.93
CA ALA A 255 11.94 13.42 -6.94
C ALA A 255 13.28 13.77 -7.60
N SER A 256 14.32 14.02 -6.79
CA SER A 256 15.66 14.33 -7.33
C SER A 256 16.32 13.12 -8.00
N GLY A 257 16.08 11.90 -7.51
CA GLY A 257 16.56 10.66 -8.13
C GLY A 257 15.96 10.42 -9.51
N TYR A 258 14.65 10.52 -9.60
CA TYR A 258 13.90 10.37 -10.83
C TYR A 258 14.28 11.46 -11.83
N ALA A 259 14.44 12.72 -11.40
CA ALA A 259 14.87 13.80 -12.28
C ALA A 259 16.25 13.52 -12.93
N ARG A 260 17.19 12.91 -12.20
CA ARG A 260 18.49 12.48 -12.77
C ARG A 260 18.31 11.37 -13.79
N VAL A 261 17.47 10.38 -13.50
CA VAL A 261 17.14 9.31 -14.45
C VAL A 261 16.53 9.88 -15.73
N LEU A 262 15.54 10.76 -15.60
CA LEU A 262 14.84 11.38 -16.73
C LEU A 262 15.79 12.17 -17.63
N ALA A 263 16.77 12.89 -17.05
CA ALA A 263 17.78 13.63 -17.82
C ALA A 263 18.67 12.74 -18.70
N GLU A 264 18.75 11.44 -18.40
CA GLU A 264 19.53 10.46 -19.16
C GLU A 264 18.68 9.66 -20.17
N ILE A 265 17.35 9.82 -20.14
CA ILE A 265 16.44 9.25 -21.11
C ILE A 265 16.18 10.29 -22.20
N PRO A 266 16.67 10.09 -23.44
CA PRO A 266 16.35 11.00 -24.53
C PRO A 266 14.83 11.02 -24.74
N PRO A 267 14.25 12.18 -25.12
CA PRO A 267 12.83 12.26 -25.44
C PRO A 267 12.51 11.23 -26.54
N PRO A 268 11.29 10.68 -26.56
CA PRO A 268 10.87 9.80 -27.65
C PRO A 268 11.14 10.51 -28.97
N GLU A 269 11.74 9.81 -29.93
CA GLU A 269 12.01 10.40 -31.25
C GLU A 269 10.69 10.96 -31.80
N PRO A 270 10.66 12.23 -32.27
CA PRO A 270 9.48 12.74 -32.92
C PRO A 270 9.17 11.80 -34.08
N GLN A 271 7.95 11.26 -34.11
CA GLN A 271 7.48 10.50 -35.27
C GLN A 271 7.54 11.43 -36.49
N SER A 272 8.63 11.29 -37.25
CA SER A 272 8.76 11.81 -38.59
C SER A 272 7.77 11.04 -39.46
N GLY A 273 6.57 11.60 -39.67
CA GLY A 273 5.57 11.00 -40.54
C GLY A 273 4.22 11.71 -40.55
N GLY A 274 4.06 12.69 -41.46
CA GLY A 274 2.78 13.34 -41.80
C GLY A 274 2.89 14.87 -41.84
N SER A 275 3.70 15.44 -42.75
CA SER A 275 3.23 16.04 -44.01
C SER A 275 1.90 16.79 -43.92
N CYS A 276 1.97 18.09 -44.23
CA CYS A 276 0.86 19.03 -44.38
C CYS A 276 -0.39 18.45 -45.07
N GLY A 277 -1.58 18.79 -44.55
CA GLY A 277 -2.85 18.51 -45.21
C GLY A 277 -4.06 19.12 -44.48
N VAL A 278 -4.38 20.36 -44.88
CA VAL A 278 -5.45 21.33 -44.52
C VAL A 278 -5.56 21.81 -43.07
#